data_AF-J3LDP7-F1
#
_entry.id   AF-J3LDP7-F1
#
_cell.length_a   1.000
_cell.length_b   1.000
_cell.length_c   1.000
_cell.angle_alpha   90.00
_cell.angle_beta   90.00
_cell.angle_gamma   90.00
#
_symmetry.space_group_name_H-M   'P 1'
#
loop_
_entity.id
_entity.type
_entity.pdbx_description
1 polymer ?
#
loop_
_entity_poly.entity_id
_entity_poly.type
_entity_poly.pdbx_seq_one_letter_code
_entity_poly.pdbx_strand_id
1 'polypeptide(L)' 'MYSRDLGDAIKVLEGALESHPTAALNETVVVNLCSMYELAFVNHADVKRSLTDWIARVAPDDFDPSCTRM' A
#
# COMPACT_ATOMS: atom_id res chain seq x y z
N MET A 1 14.62 21.05 9.38
CA MET A 1 14.87 20.20 8.18
C MET A 1 13.67 19.27 8.05
N TYR A 2 12.68 19.66 7.24
CA TYR A 2 11.52 18.83 6.91
C TYR A 2 11.93 17.85 5.78
N SER A 3 12.70 16.81 6.12
CA SER A 3 12.70 15.59 5.30
C SER A 3 11.33 14.95 5.60
N ARG A 4 10.32 14.97 4.72
CA ARG A 4 10.23 14.33 3.41
C ARG A 4 10.66 12.85 3.43
N ASP A 5 10.59 12.20 4.59
CA ASP A 5 10.78 10.76 4.73
C ASP A 5 9.53 10.03 4.23
N LEU A 6 9.44 9.94 2.90
CA LEU A 6 8.43 9.12 2.24
C LEU A 6 8.47 7.68 2.76
N GLY A 7 9.66 7.18 3.10
CA GLY A 7 9.84 5.87 3.72
C GLY A 7 9.20 5.73 5.10
N ASP A 8 9.14 6.80 5.91
CA ASP A 8 8.47 6.76 7.22
C ASP A 8 6.95 6.80 7.05
N ALA A 9 6.46 7.62 6.10
CA ALA A 9 5.04 7.64 5.75
C ALA A 9 4.54 6.28 5.22
N ILE A 10 5.36 5.61 4.40
CA ILE A 10 5.09 4.25 3.91
C ILE A 10 5.00 3.27 5.08
N LYS A 11 5.97 3.27 6.00
CA LYS A 11 5.94 2.40 7.20
C LYS A 11 4.71 2.63 8.07
N VAL A 12 4.28 3.89 8.23
CA VAL A 12 3.07 4.23 9.00
C VAL A 12 1.82 3.65 8.31
N LEU A 13 1.73 3.77 6.99
CA LEU A 13 0.62 3.21 6.21
C LEU A 13 0.64 1.67 6.21
N GLU A 14 1.81 1.05 6.06
CA GLU A 14 1.97 -0.41 6.17
C GLU A 14 1.57 -0.90 7.56
N GLY A 15 2.05 -0.26 8.63
CA GLY A 15 1.67 -0.64 10.00
C GLY A 15 0.18 -0.42 10.29
N ALA A 16 -0.43 0.60 9.68
CA ALA A 16 -1.88 0.82 9.76
C ALA A 16 -2.66 -0.28 9.01
N LEU A 17 -2.17 -0.71 7.85
CA LEU A 17 -2.72 -1.84 7.08
C LEU A 17 -2.59 -3.16 7.85
N GLU A 18 -1.41 -3.45 8.43
CA GLU A 18 -1.19 -4.65 9.26
C GLU A 18 -2.10 -4.67 10.49
N SER A 19 -2.32 -3.52 11.12
CA SER A 19 -3.19 -3.41 12.30
C SER A 19 -4.68 -3.44 11.93
N HIS A 20 -5.05 -2.88 10.78
CA HIS A 20 -6.41 -2.75 10.30
C HIS A 20 -6.48 -3.10 8.80
N PRO A 21 -6.59 -4.40 8.45
CA PRO A 21 -6.61 -4.82 7.06
C PRO A 21 -7.81 -4.29 6.27
N THR A 22 -8.87 -3.87 6.95
CA THR A 22 -10.00 -3.15 6.35
C THR A 22 -9.61 -1.78 5.77
N ALA A 23 -8.47 -1.20 6.17
CA ALA A 23 -7.94 0.01 5.53
C ALA A 23 -7.52 -0.23 4.07
N ALA A 24 -7.22 -1.48 3.70
CA ALA A 24 -6.92 -1.88 2.33
C ALA A 24 -8.13 -1.80 1.38
N LEU A 25 -9.35 -1.74 1.95
CA LEU A 25 -10.60 -1.58 1.20
C LEU A 25 -10.81 -0.13 0.75
N ASN A 26 -10.05 0.81 1.32
CA ASN A 26 -10.13 2.20 0.93
C ASN A 26 -9.18 2.45 -0.25
N GLU A 27 -9.76 2.61 -1.44
CA GLU A 27 -9.01 2.90 -2.67
C GLU A 27 -8.05 4.09 -2.48
N THR A 28 -8.44 5.12 -1.72
CA THR A 28 -7.59 6.29 -1.47
C THR A 28 -6.31 5.93 -0.70
N VAL A 29 -6.40 5.01 0.27
CA VAL A 29 -5.24 4.57 1.06
C VAL A 29 -4.29 3.76 0.18
N VAL A 30 -4.83 2.82 -0.59
CA VAL A 30 -4.05 1.97 -1.49
C VAL A 30 -3.39 2.79 -2.59
N VAL A 31 -4.11 3.72 -3.22
CA VAL A 31 -3.57 4.62 -4.26
C VAL A 31 -2.49 5.52 -3.69
N ASN A 32 -2.69 6.12 -2.51
CA ASN A 32 -1.65 6.93 -1.87
C ASN A 32 -0.40 6.11 -1.57
N LEU A 33 -0.55 4.90 -1.04
CA LEU A 33 0.58 4.01 -0.76
C LEU A 33 1.30 3.59 -2.05
N CYS A 34 0.54 3.27 -3.12
CA CYS A 34 1.07 3.00 -4.46
C CYS A 34 1.89 4.16 -5.02
N SER A 35 1.34 5.39 -4.97
CA SER A 35 2.03 6.59 -5.43
C SER A 35 3.27 6.89 -4.58
N MET A 36 3.22 6.64 -3.27
CA MET A 36 4.41 6.73 -2.42
C MET A 36 5.45 5.66 -2.81
N TYR A 37 5.04 4.43 -3.11
CA TYR A 37 5.95 3.40 -3.59
C TYR A 37 6.64 3.77 -4.91
N GLU A 38 5.90 4.33 -5.86
CA GLU A 38 6.47 4.81 -7.14
C GLU A 38 7.51 5.90 -6.95
N LEU A 39 7.35 6.74 -5.93
CA LEU A 39 8.26 7.85 -5.62
C LEU A 39 9.46 7.41 -4.76
N ALA A 40 9.30 6.43 -3.87
CA ALA A 40 10.35 5.96 -2.97
C ALA A 40 11.18 4.80 -3.54
N PHE A 41 10.60 3.97 -4.41
CA PHE A 41 11.23 2.75 -4.89
C PHE A 41 11.35 2.75 -6.42
N VAL A 42 12.59 2.50 -6.89
CA VAL A 42 12.87 2.27 -8.31
C VAL A 42 12.14 1.02 -8.82
N ASN A 43 11.96 0.01 -7.95
CA ASN A 43 11.30 -1.25 -8.27
C ASN A 43 9.90 -1.35 -7.64
N HIS A 44 9.10 -0.30 -7.80
CA HIS A 44 7.75 -0.19 -7.23
C HIS A 44 6.80 -1.30 -7.70
N ALA A 45 7.01 -1.90 -8.88
CA ALA A 45 6.16 -2.96 -9.41
C ALA A 45 6.16 -4.22 -8.52
N ASP A 46 7.33 -4.65 -8.03
CA ASP A 46 7.45 -5.81 -7.13
C ASP A 46 6.85 -5.53 -5.74
N VAL A 47 6.99 -4.29 -5.26
CA VAL A 47 6.43 -3.87 -3.98
C VAL A 47 4.90 -3.78 -4.06
N LYS A 48 4.36 -3.19 -5.13
CA LYS A 48 2.91 -3.18 -5.40
C LYS A 48 2.36 -4.60 -5.49
N ARG A 49 3.05 -5.51 -6.19
CA ARG A 49 2.64 -6.92 -6.30
C ARG A 49 2.65 -7.64 -4.95
N SER A 50 3.68 -7.42 -4.14
CA SER A 50 3.76 -7.99 -2.79
C SER A 50 2.65 -7.44 -1.90
N LEU A 51 2.33 -6.15 -2.00
CA LEU A 51 1.21 -5.53 -1.29
C LEU A 51 -0.13 -6.15 -1.71
N THR A 52 -0.41 -6.23 -3.02
CA THR A 52 -1.64 -6.85 -3.53
C THR A 52 -1.79 -8.30 -3.06
N ASP A 53 -0.71 -9.07 -3.10
CA ASP A 53 -0.70 -10.46 -2.65
C ASP A 53 -0.90 -10.56 -1.12
N TRP A 54 -0.31 -9.67 -0.34
CA TRP A 54 -0.55 -9.58 1.10
C TRP A 54 -2.00 -9.24 1.41
N ILE A 55 -2.57 -8.22 0.77
CA ILE A 55 -3.97 -7.82 0.96
C ILE A 55 -4.91 -8.98 0.57
N ALA A 56 -4.64 -9.68 -0.53
CA ALA A 56 -5.43 -10.83 -0.95
C ALA A 56 -5.39 -11.99 0.07
N ARG A 57 -4.31 -12.14 0.84
CA ARG A 57 -4.23 -13.13 1.93
C ARG A 57 -4.96 -12.68 3.20
N VAL A 58 -4.90 -11.38 3.53
CA VAL A 58 -5.43 -10.87 4.80
C VAL A 58 -6.92 -10.49 4.69
N ALA A 59 -7.38 -10.04 3.52
CA ALA A 59 -8.76 -9.67 3.25
C ALA A 59 -9.27 -10.30 1.92
N PRO A 60 -9.34 -11.64 1.81
CA PRO A 60 -9.72 -12.32 0.57
C PRO A 60 -11.18 -12.08 0.13
N ASP A 61 -12.09 -11.72 1.04
CA ASP A 61 -13.53 -11.65 0.76
C ASP A 61 -14.01 -10.25 0.34
N ASP A 62 -13.25 -9.19 0.66
CA ASP A 62 -13.71 -7.80 0.54
C ASP A 62 -12.77 -6.92 -0.33
N PHE A 63 -11.57 -7.42 -0.69
CA PHE A 63 -10.61 -6.65 -1.48
C PHE A 63 -10.93 -6.67 -2.98
N ASP A 64 -11.16 -5.48 -3.56
CA ASP A 64 -11.30 -5.31 -5.00
C ASP A 64 -9.93 -5.06 -5.67
N PRO A 65 -9.42 -6.01 -6.49
CA PRO A 65 -8.10 -5.90 -7.11
C PRO A 65 -8.01 -4.78 -8.15
N SER A 66 -9.12 -4.16 -8.57
CA SER A 66 -9.10 -3.02 -9.48
C SER A 66 -8.54 -1.74 -8.85
N CYS A 67 -8.48 -1.67 -7.51
CA CYS A 67 -7.84 -0.58 -6.77
C CYS A 67 -6.31 -0.57 -6.96
N THR A 68 -5.70 -1.75 -7.07
CA THR A 68 -4.31 -1.91 -7.48
C THR A 68 -4.26 -2.06 -9.00
N ARG A 69 -4.55 -0.96 -9.72
CA ARG A 69 -4.25 -0.87 -11.15
C ARG A 69 -2.76 -1.15 -11.37
N MET A 70 -2.44 -2.41 -11.68
CA MET A 70 -1.16 -2.84 -12.25
C MET A 70 -1.00 -2.28 -13.65
#